data_AF-A0A7S0AR00-F1
#
_entry.id   AF-A0A7S0AR00-F1
#
_cell.length_a   1.000
_cell.length_b   1.000
_cell.length_c   1.000
_cell.angle_alpha   90.00
_cell.angle_beta   90.00
_cell.angle_gamma   90.00
#
_symmetry.space_group_name_H-M   'P 1'
#
loop_
_entity.id
_entity.type
_entity.pdbx_description
1 polymer ?
#
loop_
_entity_poly.entity_id
_entity_poly.type
_entity_poly.pdbx_seq_one_letter_code
_entity_poly.pdbx_strand_id
1 'polypeptide(L)'
;MQKMMRVLDTADDRNHFKADLAGKRILHVKGFGSGFGYATPTQAELEAKQQREAVVAMSMFGPHFLVVDGDPWGVGFQRHIKAFIDWKRQSGGPLPQLIWAKNVKMSEGSPSDAGERSKRVKQAEQWMEQCTICVIVYWIDNAWIGAKMDALYGEGTVAKLEPEKFSTRGLVSITTGDMPPWVAGLGTDIWESVKAMEDPIRQDQQCFEKCSFENSAKGNAIFEALDLPDLAAHGVACLGGGESVVLELATKYLNSMSGFDASNAAVFPHSRGREGADPRLPQHLGAAFKVLVLNTAPARDHFRAGLAGKRLLHVKNSGRGFEVAGSAPTELEAKQQRETLVAVTSFGPDYLVFDGNPWEPGFQWLVRAFVDLQRQSGGPLPHLIWAKGVAMSASGGVPGDAGERSKRVKQAEQWMQESAVPVIIYWIDNAQISATMDFLQGEALDLLDVGLRGAVCFEGEESAVALELSAK
;
A
#
# COMPACT_ATOMS: atom_id res chain seq x y z
N MET A 1 -6.47 -11.49 18.22
CA MET A 1 -5.51 -10.46 18.67
C MET A 1 -6.25 -9.53 19.64
N GLN A 2 -5.77 -9.37 20.87
CA GLN A 2 -6.39 -8.48 21.86
C GLN A 2 -6.15 -7.02 21.44
N LYS A 3 -7.19 -6.17 21.47
CA LYS A 3 -7.04 -4.73 21.24
C LYS A 3 -6.16 -4.17 22.36
N MET A 4 -5.01 -3.60 22.02
CA MET A 4 -4.08 -3.02 22.99
C MET A 4 -3.70 -1.61 22.55
N MET A 5 -3.78 -0.67 23.48
CA MET A 5 -3.22 0.67 23.34
C MET A 5 -1.93 0.76 24.15
N ARG A 6 -0.85 1.25 23.53
CA ARG A 6 0.43 1.54 24.18
C ARG A 6 0.70 3.03 24.09
N VAL A 7 0.94 3.70 25.21
CA VAL A 7 1.29 5.13 25.25
C VAL A 7 2.77 5.26 25.61
N LEU A 8 3.56 5.94 24.78
CA LEU A 8 5.00 6.09 24.97
C LEU A 8 5.34 7.40 25.66
N ASP A 9 4.98 7.51 26.94
CA ASP A 9 5.04 8.77 27.68
C ASP A 9 6.46 9.25 27.93
N THR A 10 7.38 8.36 28.26
CA THR A 10 8.75 8.74 28.60
C THR A 10 9.69 8.65 27.40
N ALA A 11 10.85 9.30 27.51
CA ALA A 11 11.94 9.12 26.53
C ALA A 11 12.38 7.65 26.46
N ASP A 12 12.43 6.97 27.60
CA ASP A 12 12.79 5.55 27.68
C ASP A 12 11.76 4.67 26.98
N ASP A 13 10.46 4.93 27.11
CA ASP A 13 9.43 4.19 26.38
C ASP A 13 9.64 4.28 24.87
N ARG A 14 9.94 5.49 24.36
CA ARG A 14 10.21 5.73 22.94
C ARG A 14 11.50 5.05 22.50
N ASN A 15 12.56 5.08 23.32
CA ASN A 15 13.83 4.42 23.01
C ASN A 15 13.68 2.89 22.97
N HIS A 16 12.96 2.28 23.93
CA HIS A 16 12.65 0.85 23.88
C HIS A 16 11.78 0.51 22.68
N PHE A 17 10.78 1.33 22.37
CA PHE A 17 9.93 1.12 21.20
C PHE A 17 10.72 1.16 19.88
N LYS A 18 11.75 2.00 19.76
CA LYS A 18 12.62 2.01 18.58
C LYS A 18 13.29 0.65 18.34
N ALA A 19 13.66 -0.09 19.39
CA ALA A 19 14.17 -1.44 19.23
C ALA A 19 13.12 -2.43 18.68
N ASP A 20 11.83 -2.22 18.98
CA ASP A 20 10.73 -3.03 18.42
C ASP A 20 10.54 -2.82 16.90
N LEU A 21 11.09 -1.73 16.35
CA LEU A 21 11.03 -1.39 14.93
C LEU A 21 12.14 -2.06 14.11
N ALA A 22 13.16 -2.63 14.75
CA ALA A 22 14.28 -3.28 14.07
C ALA A 22 13.81 -4.37 13.09
N GLY A 23 14.28 -4.31 11.84
CA GLY A 23 13.91 -5.22 10.76
C GLY A 23 12.44 -5.09 10.31
N LYS A 24 11.71 -4.07 10.75
CA LYS A 24 10.30 -3.84 10.39
C LYS A 24 10.18 -2.88 9.22
N ARG A 25 9.00 -2.92 8.61
CA ARG A 25 8.58 -2.05 7.50
C ARG A 25 7.59 -1.05 8.05
N ILE A 26 7.89 0.23 7.92
CA ILE A 26 7.08 1.33 8.46
C ILE A 26 6.57 2.18 7.30
N LEU A 27 5.27 2.46 7.29
CA LEU A 27 4.63 3.26 6.24
C LEU A 27 3.90 4.45 6.82
N HIS A 28 4.37 5.64 6.50
CA HIS A 28 3.65 6.89 6.76
C HIS A 28 2.49 7.02 5.78
N VAL A 29 1.28 7.21 6.29
CA VAL A 29 0.10 7.44 5.44
C VAL A 29 -0.32 8.89 5.58
N LYS A 30 -0.28 9.61 4.47
CA LYS A 30 -0.63 11.02 4.34
C LYS A 30 -1.83 11.16 3.43
N GLY A 31 -2.64 12.19 3.66
CA GLY A 31 -3.79 12.48 2.80
C GLY A 31 -4.67 13.55 3.43
N PHE A 32 -5.83 13.78 2.82
CA PHE A 32 -6.76 14.76 3.36
C PHE A 32 -7.43 14.26 4.63
N GLY A 33 -7.62 15.15 5.62
CA GLY A 33 -8.39 14.82 6.83
C GLY A 33 -9.91 14.72 6.59
N SER A 34 -10.40 15.31 5.50
CA SER A 34 -11.79 15.20 5.04
C SER A 34 -11.87 14.58 3.65
N GLY A 35 -13.00 14.02 3.28
CA GLY A 35 -13.31 13.53 1.93
C GLY A 35 -14.31 14.43 1.21
N PHE A 36 -15.15 13.85 0.35
CA PHE A 36 -16.17 14.57 -0.43
C PHE A 36 -17.35 15.13 0.40
N GLY A 37 -17.50 14.73 1.67
CA GLY A 37 -18.66 15.12 2.48
C GLY A 37 -19.93 14.43 1.96
N TYR A 38 -20.78 15.17 1.23
CA TYR A 38 -21.94 14.63 0.52
C TYR A 38 -21.56 14.29 -0.93
N ALA A 39 -21.10 13.06 -1.14
CA ALA A 39 -20.65 12.64 -2.46
C ALA A 39 -21.81 12.52 -3.45
N THR A 40 -21.68 13.17 -4.60
CA THR A 40 -22.44 12.83 -5.81
C THR A 40 -22.09 11.40 -6.27
N PRO A 41 -22.90 10.75 -7.12
CA PRO A 41 -22.58 9.41 -7.64
C PRO A 41 -21.18 9.32 -8.27
N THR A 42 -20.79 10.32 -9.08
CA THR A 42 -19.45 10.39 -9.69
C THR A 42 -18.34 10.52 -8.65
N GLN A 43 -18.57 11.29 -7.58
CA GLN A 43 -17.61 11.41 -6.48
C GLN A 43 -17.52 10.13 -5.65
N ALA A 44 -18.61 9.39 -5.49
CA ALA A 44 -18.60 8.10 -4.82
C ALA A 44 -17.80 7.05 -5.62
N GLU A 45 -17.93 7.04 -6.95
CA GLU A 45 -17.12 6.19 -7.83
C GLU A 45 -15.63 6.55 -7.75
N LEU A 46 -15.31 7.85 -7.76
CA LEU A 46 -13.96 8.34 -7.59
C LEU A 46 -13.38 7.96 -6.22
N GLU A 47 -14.12 8.15 -5.14
CA GLU A 47 -13.71 7.75 -3.79
C GLU A 47 -13.46 6.24 -3.71
N ALA A 48 -14.34 5.42 -4.30
CA ALA A 48 -14.16 3.97 -4.35
C ALA A 48 -12.89 3.58 -5.13
N LYS A 49 -12.56 4.29 -6.22
CA LYS A 49 -11.32 4.09 -6.96
C LYS A 49 -10.10 4.46 -6.11
N GLN A 50 -10.09 5.65 -5.51
CA GLN A 50 -9.01 6.12 -4.64
C GLN A 50 -8.76 5.15 -3.48
N GLN A 51 -9.84 4.63 -2.88
CA GLN A 51 -9.76 3.63 -1.82
C GLN A 51 -9.13 2.32 -2.31
N ARG A 52 -9.48 1.81 -3.50
CA ARG A 52 -8.84 0.61 -4.07
C ARG A 52 -7.34 0.81 -4.29
N GLU A 53 -6.95 1.96 -4.87
CA GLU A 53 -5.54 2.30 -5.08
C GLU A 53 -4.77 2.33 -3.75
N ALA A 54 -5.33 2.96 -2.73
CA ALA A 54 -4.73 3.02 -1.40
C ALA A 54 -4.53 1.63 -0.77
N VAL A 55 -5.56 0.77 -0.85
CA VAL A 55 -5.48 -0.62 -0.34
C VAL A 55 -4.40 -1.40 -1.06
N VAL A 56 -4.34 -1.32 -2.40
CA VAL A 56 -3.29 -1.99 -3.18
C VAL A 56 -1.90 -1.47 -2.79
N ALA A 57 -1.71 -0.16 -2.73
CA ALA A 57 -0.41 0.45 -2.39
C ALA A 57 0.08 0.01 -1.01
N MET A 58 -0.77 0.11 0.01
CA MET A 58 -0.44 -0.35 1.37
C MET A 58 -0.19 -1.86 1.41
N SER A 59 -0.90 -2.64 0.60
CA SER A 59 -0.71 -4.10 0.52
C SER A 59 0.63 -4.49 -0.13
N MET A 60 1.03 -3.77 -1.19
CA MET A 60 2.33 -3.96 -1.86
C MET A 60 3.49 -3.59 -0.94
N PHE A 61 3.36 -2.48 -0.23
CA PHE A 61 4.38 -2.09 0.72
C PHE A 61 4.50 -3.10 1.87
N GLY A 62 3.40 -3.75 2.29
CA GLY A 62 3.41 -4.75 3.36
C GLY A 62 3.92 -4.21 4.71
N PRO A 63 3.33 -3.12 5.25
CA PRO A 63 3.80 -2.51 6.48
C PRO A 63 3.57 -3.42 7.69
N HIS A 64 4.52 -3.41 8.62
CA HIS A 64 4.33 -3.89 9.98
C HIS A 64 3.72 -2.80 10.87
N PHE A 65 4.05 -1.53 10.57
CA PHE A 65 3.51 -0.36 11.23
C PHE A 65 2.98 0.65 10.20
N LEU A 66 1.80 1.18 10.46
CA LEU A 66 1.27 2.37 9.78
C LEU A 66 1.53 3.57 10.68
N VAL A 67 2.03 4.68 10.14
CA VAL A 67 2.27 5.93 10.87
C VAL A 67 1.30 6.98 10.38
N VAL A 68 0.57 7.62 11.30
CA VAL A 68 -0.36 8.71 10.98
C VAL A 68 -0.26 9.83 12.00
N ASP A 69 -0.48 11.06 11.55
CA ASP A 69 -0.46 12.28 12.37
C ASP A 69 -1.80 13.03 12.38
N GLY A 70 -2.73 12.63 11.52
CA GLY A 70 -4.10 13.13 11.47
C GLY A 70 -4.99 12.55 12.57
N ASP A 71 -6.11 13.23 12.83
CA ASP A 71 -7.08 12.82 13.85
C ASP A 71 -7.95 11.64 13.38
N PRO A 72 -8.51 10.82 14.31
CA PRO A 72 -9.34 9.65 13.97
C PRO A 72 -10.71 10.03 13.37
N TRP A 73 -11.26 11.20 13.66
CA TRP A 73 -12.54 11.61 13.05
C TRP A 73 -12.30 12.22 11.67
N GLY A 74 -12.76 11.54 10.63
CA GLY A 74 -12.65 12.03 9.27
C GLY A 74 -13.22 11.07 8.25
N VAL A 75 -13.43 11.62 7.06
CA VAL A 75 -13.90 10.87 5.88
C VAL A 75 -12.88 10.91 4.75
N GLY A 76 -11.63 11.27 5.05
CA GLY A 76 -10.53 11.29 4.10
C GLY A 76 -9.63 10.07 4.27
N PHE A 77 -8.33 10.28 4.51
CA PHE A 77 -7.33 9.21 4.56
C PHE A 77 -7.63 8.11 5.59
N GLN A 78 -8.36 8.44 6.66
CA GLN A 78 -8.79 7.48 7.69
C GLN A 78 -9.64 6.35 7.09
N ARG A 79 -10.49 6.66 6.08
CA ARG A 79 -11.28 5.65 5.36
C ARG A 79 -10.40 4.67 4.61
N HIS A 80 -9.33 5.16 3.98
CA HIS A 80 -8.39 4.31 3.25
C HIS A 80 -7.64 3.37 4.18
N ILE A 81 -7.20 3.87 5.33
CA ILE A 81 -6.57 3.02 6.37
C ILE A 81 -7.55 1.96 6.85
N LYS A 82 -8.77 2.35 7.24
CA LYS A 82 -9.79 1.42 7.69
C LYS A 82 -10.07 0.35 6.63
N ALA A 83 -10.21 0.75 5.37
CA ALA A 83 -10.44 -0.16 4.25
C ALA A 83 -9.30 -1.18 4.09
N PHE A 84 -8.05 -0.73 4.21
CA PHE A 84 -6.89 -1.62 4.14
C PHE A 84 -6.84 -2.60 5.30
N ILE A 85 -7.13 -2.13 6.52
CA ILE A 85 -7.19 -2.97 7.71
C ILE A 85 -8.32 -4.01 7.63
N ASP A 86 -9.51 -3.59 7.20
CA ASP A 86 -10.65 -4.49 7.01
C ASP A 86 -10.34 -5.54 5.93
N TRP A 87 -9.72 -5.11 4.82
CA TRP A 87 -9.26 -6.01 3.77
C TRP A 87 -8.23 -7.02 4.29
N LYS A 88 -7.20 -6.58 5.04
CA LYS A 88 -6.20 -7.48 5.64
C LYS A 88 -6.83 -8.47 6.64
N ARG A 89 -7.82 -8.02 7.41
CA ARG A 89 -8.53 -8.87 8.36
C ARG A 89 -9.35 -9.94 7.65
N GLN A 90 -10.12 -9.55 6.63
CA GLN A 90 -10.86 -10.47 5.78
C GLN A 90 -9.91 -11.43 5.05
N SER A 91 -8.73 -10.94 4.64
CA SER A 91 -7.73 -11.75 3.98
C SER A 91 -6.93 -12.65 4.94
N GLY A 92 -7.30 -12.76 6.23
CA GLY A 92 -6.60 -13.59 7.22
C GLY A 92 -5.12 -13.23 7.46
N GLY A 93 -4.67 -12.07 6.99
CA GLY A 93 -3.27 -11.65 7.06
C GLY A 93 -2.90 -11.05 8.43
N PRO A 94 -1.59 -10.95 8.75
CA PRO A 94 -1.17 -10.20 9.92
C PRO A 94 -1.56 -8.73 9.77
N LEU A 95 -2.21 -8.18 10.80
CA LEU A 95 -2.58 -6.78 10.86
C LEU A 95 -1.37 -5.93 11.28
N PRO A 96 -1.12 -4.78 10.63
CA PRO A 96 -0.14 -3.84 11.14
C PRO A 96 -0.61 -3.21 12.45
N GLN A 97 0.32 -2.66 13.21
CA GLN A 97 0.00 -1.76 14.31
C GLN A 97 -0.01 -0.31 13.82
N LEU A 98 -0.80 0.55 14.46
CA LEU A 98 -0.87 1.98 14.13
C LEU A 98 -0.03 2.79 15.10
N ILE A 99 1.00 3.47 14.61
CA ILE A 99 1.70 4.53 15.31
C ILE A 99 0.95 5.83 15.04
N TRP A 100 0.26 6.33 16.05
CA TRP A 100 -0.39 7.63 15.99
C TRP A 100 0.52 8.68 16.62
N ALA A 101 1.13 9.50 15.77
CA ALA A 101 2.12 10.48 16.17
C ALA A 101 1.47 11.84 16.43
N LYS A 102 1.58 12.35 17.66
CA LYS A 102 1.01 13.64 18.06
C LYS A 102 2.02 14.53 18.76
N ASN A 103 1.91 15.81 18.45
CA ASN A 103 2.72 16.83 19.07
C ASN A 103 2.15 17.20 20.45
N VAL A 104 3.04 17.49 21.39
CA VAL A 104 2.70 17.93 22.75
C VAL A 104 3.88 18.73 23.31
N LYS A 105 3.63 19.59 24.28
CA LYS A 105 4.72 20.21 25.05
C LYS A 105 5.38 19.16 25.94
N MET A 106 6.71 19.07 25.88
CA MET A 106 7.49 18.15 26.71
C MET A 106 8.18 18.86 27.88
N SER A 107 8.38 18.14 28.98
CA SER A 107 9.29 18.47 30.06
C SER A 107 10.03 17.19 30.47
N GLU A 108 11.36 17.24 30.50
CA GLU A 108 12.21 16.09 30.86
C GLU A 108 11.86 14.81 30.06
N GLY A 109 11.55 14.98 28.77
CA GLY A 109 11.21 13.87 27.88
C GLY A 109 9.81 13.27 28.07
N SER A 110 8.92 13.92 28.82
CA SER A 110 7.53 13.47 29.02
C SER A 110 6.52 14.58 28.75
N PRO A 111 5.27 14.27 28.30
CA PRO A 111 4.25 15.28 28.08
C PRO A 111 3.98 16.10 29.35
N SER A 112 4.14 17.42 29.28
CA SER A 112 4.00 18.31 30.43
C SER A 112 2.57 18.81 30.65
N ASP A 113 1.73 18.79 29.61
CA ASP A 113 0.32 19.17 29.69
C ASP A 113 -0.56 17.93 29.88
N ALA A 114 -0.98 17.68 31.12
CA ALA A 114 -1.83 16.55 31.47
C ALA A 114 -3.21 16.61 30.79
N GLY A 115 -3.75 17.81 30.55
CA GLY A 115 -5.04 18.02 29.91
C GLY A 115 -4.99 17.68 28.43
N GLU A 116 -4.00 18.20 27.72
CA GLU A 116 -3.76 17.83 26.32
C GLU A 116 -3.44 16.35 26.19
N ARG A 117 -2.54 15.80 27.01
CA ARG A 117 -2.22 14.36 27.01
C ARG A 117 -3.48 13.51 27.15
N SER A 118 -4.31 13.77 28.16
CA SER A 118 -5.55 13.03 28.40
C SER A 118 -6.53 13.13 27.22
N LYS A 119 -6.68 14.33 26.66
CA LYS A 119 -7.49 14.55 25.44
C LYS A 119 -6.98 13.70 24.29
N ARG A 120 -5.67 13.69 24.01
CA ARG A 120 -5.08 12.92 22.92
C ARG A 120 -5.22 11.41 23.15
N VAL A 121 -4.96 10.91 24.35
CA VAL A 121 -5.13 9.47 24.65
C VAL A 121 -6.56 8.98 24.35
N LYS A 122 -7.59 9.76 24.70
CA LYS A 122 -8.99 9.44 24.35
C LYS A 122 -9.23 9.38 22.83
N GLN A 123 -8.51 10.17 22.06
CA GLN A 123 -8.59 10.14 20.59
C GLN A 123 -7.86 8.91 20.03
N ALA A 124 -6.79 8.45 20.66
CA ALA A 124 -6.14 7.18 20.30
C ALA A 124 -7.08 5.97 20.50
N GLU A 125 -7.90 5.98 21.54
CA GLU A 125 -8.95 4.98 21.76
C GLU A 125 -9.93 4.93 20.58
N GLN A 126 -10.29 6.08 20.00
CA GLN A 126 -11.16 6.14 18.83
C GLN A 126 -10.51 5.52 17.59
N TRP A 127 -9.20 5.72 17.38
CA TRP A 127 -8.47 5.00 16.32
C TRP A 127 -8.55 3.48 16.50
N MET A 128 -8.38 3.02 17.74
CA MET A 128 -8.48 1.60 18.11
C MET A 128 -9.89 1.05 17.90
N GLU A 129 -10.94 1.84 18.15
CA GLU A 129 -12.33 1.47 17.88
C GLU A 129 -12.61 1.37 16.38
N GLN A 130 -12.32 2.43 15.63
CA GLN A 130 -12.63 2.55 14.22
C GLN A 130 -11.92 1.50 13.35
N CYS A 131 -10.62 1.32 13.58
CA CYS A 131 -9.82 0.39 12.79
C CYS A 131 -9.76 -1.00 13.43
N THR A 132 -10.05 -1.15 14.74
CA THR A 132 -9.94 -2.44 15.44
C THR A 132 -8.53 -3.05 15.28
N ILE A 133 -7.53 -2.23 15.60
CA ILE A 133 -6.09 -2.55 15.57
C ILE A 133 -5.40 -2.04 16.83
N CYS A 134 -4.19 -2.53 17.10
CA CYS A 134 -3.35 -1.96 18.15
C CYS A 134 -2.90 -0.56 17.78
N VAL A 135 -2.97 0.36 18.75
CA VAL A 135 -2.58 1.77 18.58
C VAL A 135 -1.46 2.09 19.55
N ILE A 136 -0.39 2.68 19.02
CA ILE A 136 0.76 3.18 19.75
C ILE A 136 0.74 4.70 19.67
N VAL A 137 0.60 5.37 20.80
CA VAL A 137 0.66 6.82 20.87
C VAL A 137 2.12 7.24 20.98
N TYR A 138 2.61 7.92 19.94
CA TYR A 138 3.98 8.41 19.85
C TYR A 138 3.99 9.94 19.96
N TRP A 139 4.67 10.46 20.97
CA TRP A 139 4.71 11.90 21.20
C TRP A 139 5.89 12.58 20.50
N ILE A 140 5.65 13.77 19.94
CA ILE A 140 6.66 14.65 19.35
C ILE A 140 6.66 15.98 20.09
N ASP A 141 7.84 16.51 20.40
CA ASP A 141 7.95 17.79 21.11
C ASP A 141 7.64 18.97 20.18
N ASN A 142 6.77 19.89 20.64
CA ASN A 142 6.51 21.16 19.96
C ASN A 142 7.79 21.97 19.72
N ALA A 143 8.75 21.94 20.65
CA ALA A 143 10.02 22.66 20.47
C ALA A 143 10.82 22.12 19.28
N TRP A 144 10.83 20.80 19.10
CA TRP A 144 11.50 20.18 17.96
C TRP A 144 10.82 20.51 16.62
N ILE A 145 9.49 20.54 16.60
CA ILE A 145 8.73 20.96 15.41
C ILE A 145 9.04 22.41 15.06
N GLY A 146 9.10 23.31 16.05
CA GLY A 146 9.50 24.70 15.85
C GLY A 146 10.90 24.82 15.24
N ALA A 147 11.89 24.15 15.85
CA ALA A 147 13.26 24.11 15.31
C ALA A 147 13.31 23.56 13.88
N LYS A 148 12.49 22.55 13.56
CA LYS A 148 12.38 22.03 12.20
C LYS A 148 11.76 23.02 11.23
N MET A 149 10.76 23.78 11.66
CA MET A 149 10.14 24.80 10.83
C MET A 149 11.15 25.89 10.45
N ASP A 150 11.95 26.38 11.41
CA ASP A 150 13.02 27.34 11.13
C ASP A 150 14.11 26.75 10.22
N ALA A 151 14.52 25.50 10.48
CA ALA A 151 15.53 24.84 9.65
C ALA A 151 15.07 24.62 8.19
N LEU A 152 13.79 24.36 7.97
CA LEU A 152 13.23 24.14 6.64
C LEU A 152 12.92 25.45 5.91
N TYR A 153 12.40 26.46 6.59
CA TYR A 153 11.81 27.63 5.92
C TYR A 153 12.54 28.94 6.21
N GLY A 154 13.64 28.89 6.95
CA GLY A 154 14.48 30.04 7.28
C GLY A 154 14.37 30.41 8.76
N GLU A 155 15.48 30.90 9.32
CA GLU A 155 15.56 31.34 10.71
C GLU A 155 14.51 32.41 11.03
N GLY A 156 13.81 32.26 12.17
CA GLY A 156 12.78 33.20 12.61
C GLY A 156 11.40 32.97 11.98
N THR A 157 11.22 31.93 11.18
CA THR A 157 9.92 31.51 10.64
C THR A 157 8.91 31.25 11.76
N VAL A 158 9.32 30.56 12.83
CA VAL A 158 8.46 30.31 14.00
C VAL A 158 7.96 31.61 14.61
N ALA A 159 8.88 32.53 14.92
CA ALA A 159 8.54 33.80 15.53
C ALA A 159 7.60 34.65 14.64
N LYS A 160 7.78 34.56 13.31
CA LYS A 160 6.93 35.23 12.33
C LYS A 160 5.51 34.65 12.25
N LEU A 161 5.39 33.33 12.34
CA LEU A 161 4.12 32.62 12.16
C LEU A 161 3.34 32.43 13.46
N GLU A 162 3.99 32.27 14.62
CA GLU A 162 3.33 31.99 15.90
C GLU A 162 2.17 32.92 16.25
N PRO A 163 2.27 34.27 16.15
CA PRO A 163 1.18 35.16 16.56
C PRO A 163 -0.04 35.13 15.62
N GLU A 164 0.08 34.48 14.47
CA GLU A 164 -0.87 34.58 13.36
C GLU A 164 -1.94 33.48 13.39
N LYS A 165 -3.07 33.74 12.75
CA LYS A 165 -4.15 32.74 12.63
C LYS A 165 -3.69 31.57 11.75
N PHE A 166 -4.23 30.37 12.01
CA PHE A 166 -3.91 29.16 11.24
C PHE A 166 -4.08 29.32 9.73
N SER A 167 -5.08 30.11 9.30
CA SER A 167 -5.42 30.36 7.90
C SER A 167 -4.71 31.58 7.30
N THR A 168 -3.84 32.28 8.05
CA THR A 168 -3.08 33.41 7.49
C THR A 168 -2.13 32.89 6.41
N ARG A 169 -2.06 33.58 5.26
CA ARG A 169 -1.28 33.20 4.08
C ARG A 169 -0.20 34.23 3.74
N GLY A 170 0.82 33.81 3.00
CA GLY A 170 1.79 34.72 2.36
C GLY A 170 2.81 35.36 3.29
N LEU A 171 2.81 35.01 4.58
CA LEU A 171 3.85 35.47 5.51
C LEU A 171 5.20 34.85 5.19
N VAL A 172 5.22 33.63 4.68
CA VAL A 172 6.42 32.98 4.17
C VAL A 172 6.15 32.64 2.71
N SER A 173 7.08 33.01 1.84
CA SER A 173 7.05 32.66 0.41
C SER A 173 8.29 31.83 0.11
N ILE A 174 8.08 30.75 -0.64
CA ILE A 174 9.15 29.88 -1.11
C ILE A 174 9.72 30.40 -2.43
N THR A 175 8.89 31.03 -3.26
CA THR A 175 9.28 31.45 -4.61
C THR A 175 9.84 32.87 -4.69
N THR A 176 9.74 33.65 -3.60
CA THR A 176 10.25 35.02 -3.53
C THR A 176 11.20 35.21 -2.35
N GLY A 177 12.27 35.98 -2.53
CA GLY A 177 13.31 36.19 -1.51
C GLY A 177 14.44 35.15 -1.57
N ASP A 178 15.06 34.90 -0.42
CA ASP A 178 16.12 33.89 -0.28
C ASP A 178 15.48 32.49 -0.29
N MET A 179 15.69 31.77 -1.39
CA MET A 179 15.13 30.42 -1.55
C MET A 179 15.73 29.46 -0.50
N PRO A 180 14.89 28.68 0.20
CA PRO A 180 15.39 27.67 1.13
C PRO A 180 16.36 26.69 0.47
N PRO A 181 17.39 26.19 1.18
CA PRO A 181 18.42 25.33 0.57
C PRO A 181 17.89 24.07 -0.10
N TRP A 182 16.79 23.50 0.41
CA TRP A 182 16.19 22.29 -0.16
C TRP A 182 15.57 22.52 -1.54
N VAL A 183 15.30 23.77 -1.96
CA VAL A 183 14.76 24.07 -3.30
C VAL A 183 15.67 23.54 -4.41
N ALA A 184 16.99 23.50 -4.18
CA ALA A 184 17.97 22.97 -5.13
C ALA A 184 17.80 21.46 -5.40
N GLY A 185 17.14 20.72 -4.50
CA GLY A 185 16.91 19.28 -4.62
C GLY A 185 15.58 18.88 -5.26
N LEU A 186 14.74 19.85 -5.65
CA LEU A 186 13.41 19.59 -6.20
C LEU A 186 13.45 19.13 -7.65
N GLY A 187 12.64 18.11 -7.97
CA GLY A 187 12.25 17.81 -9.34
C GLY A 187 11.30 18.87 -9.92
N THR A 188 11.22 18.94 -11.25
CA THR A 188 10.36 19.90 -11.97
C THR A 188 8.91 19.83 -11.52
N ASP A 189 8.34 18.62 -11.44
CA ASP A 189 6.91 18.45 -11.17
C ASP A 189 6.50 18.99 -9.79
N ILE A 190 7.29 18.73 -8.75
CA ILE A 190 6.99 19.24 -7.40
C ILE A 190 7.26 20.75 -7.30
N TRP A 191 8.25 21.26 -8.04
CA TRP A 191 8.51 22.69 -8.11
C TRP A 191 7.36 23.45 -8.78
N GLU A 192 6.74 22.86 -9.79
CA GLU A 192 5.52 23.39 -10.41
C GLU A 192 4.35 23.42 -9.44
N SER A 193 4.18 22.39 -8.60
CA SER A 193 3.18 22.40 -7.52
C SER A 193 3.42 23.55 -6.54
N VAL A 194 4.67 23.79 -6.12
CA VAL A 194 5.03 24.89 -5.22
C VAL A 194 4.72 26.25 -5.87
N LYS A 195 5.15 26.46 -7.13
CA LYS A 195 4.86 27.70 -7.86
C LYS A 195 3.36 27.92 -8.04
N ALA A 196 2.59 26.87 -8.36
CA ALA A 196 1.15 26.96 -8.48
C ALA A 196 0.46 27.37 -7.17
N MET A 197 1.02 27.02 -6.00
CA MET A 197 0.50 27.49 -4.71
C MET A 197 0.71 28.99 -4.50
N GLU A 198 1.78 29.57 -5.02
CA GLU A 198 2.11 30.99 -4.87
C GLU A 198 1.70 31.85 -6.08
N ASP A 199 1.01 31.27 -7.05
CA ASP A 199 0.57 31.95 -8.27
C ASP A 199 -0.49 33.02 -7.96
N PRO A 200 -0.30 34.29 -8.40
CA PRO A 200 -1.28 35.35 -8.25
C PRO A 200 -2.67 35.04 -8.80
N ILE A 201 -2.81 34.11 -9.75
CA ILE A 201 -4.12 33.67 -10.28
C ILE A 201 -5.04 33.09 -9.19
N ARG A 202 -4.45 32.63 -8.07
CA ARG A 202 -5.18 32.07 -6.93
C ARG A 202 -5.80 33.09 -5.99
N GLN A 203 -5.54 34.39 -6.19
CA GLN A 203 -6.16 35.49 -5.44
C GLN A 203 -6.07 35.28 -3.92
N ASP A 204 -7.20 35.08 -3.24
CA ASP A 204 -7.31 34.89 -1.79
C ASP A 204 -6.72 33.58 -1.28
N GLN A 205 -6.45 32.62 -2.19
CA GLN A 205 -5.77 31.36 -1.90
C GLN A 205 -4.29 31.37 -2.31
N GLN A 206 -3.74 32.52 -2.70
CA GLN A 206 -2.32 32.65 -3.01
C GLN A 206 -1.48 32.40 -1.75
N CYS A 207 -0.36 31.71 -1.94
CA CYS A 207 0.62 31.33 -0.92
C CYS A 207 0.12 30.29 0.08
N PHE A 208 1.08 29.65 0.75
CA PHE A 208 0.81 28.66 1.78
C PHE A 208 0.21 29.29 3.04
N GLU A 209 -0.75 28.58 3.66
CA GLU A 209 -1.23 28.90 5.00
C GLU A 209 -0.13 28.67 6.05
N LYS A 210 -0.18 29.44 7.14
CA LYS A 210 0.63 29.20 8.34
C LYS A 210 0.62 27.71 8.74
N CYS A 211 -0.57 27.12 8.81
CA CYS A 211 -0.71 25.74 9.30
C CYS A 211 0.00 24.72 8.40
N SER A 212 0.23 25.05 7.14
CA SER A 212 0.90 24.18 6.17
C SER A 212 2.37 23.98 6.50
N PHE A 213 3.05 25.06 6.93
CA PHE A 213 4.44 25.01 7.37
C PHE A 213 4.61 24.18 8.65
N GLU A 214 3.74 24.41 9.64
CA GLU A 214 3.77 23.68 10.92
C GLU A 214 3.51 22.18 10.70
N ASN A 215 2.47 21.83 9.94
CA ASN A 215 2.13 20.44 9.66
C ASN A 215 3.23 19.73 8.84
N SER A 216 3.86 20.44 7.90
CA SER A 216 4.96 19.87 7.12
C SER A 216 6.23 19.65 7.97
N ALA A 217 6.59 20.62 8.82
CA ALA A 217 7.69 20.48 9.77
C ALA A 217 7.44 19.35 10.76
N LYS A 218 6.20 19.21 11.24
CA LYS A 218 5.77 18.08 12.07
C LYS A 218 5.89 16.75 11.34
N GLY A 219 5.46 16.66 10.08
CA GLY A 219 5.61 15.47 9.25
C GLY A 219 7.07 15.02 9.13
N ASN A 220 7.97 15.98 8.87
CA ASN A 220 9.41 15.76 8.84
C ASN A 220 9.97 15.28 10.18
N ALA A 221 9.60 15.93 11.28
CA ALA A 221 10.03 15.55 12.62
C ALA A 221 9.57 14.13 12.99
N ILE A 222 8.33 13.76 12.65
CA ILE A 222 7.80 12.40 12.89
C ILE A 222 8.58 11.37 12.07
N PHE A 223 8.85 11.65 10.80
CA PHE A 223 9.65 10.76 9.96
C PHE A 223 11.03 10.55 10.57
N GLU A 224 11.78 11.61 10.86
CA GLU A 224 13.12 11.50 11.44
C GLU A 224 13.13 10.83 12.82
N ALA A 225 12.07 11.00 13.62
CA ALA A 225 11.96 10.34 14.91
C ALA A 225 11.91 8.80 14.81
N LEU A 226 11.42 8.30 13.68
CA LEU A 226 11.21 6.88 13.40
C LEU A 226 12.19 6.34 12.34
N ASP A 227 13.05 7.19 11.77
CA ASP A 227 14.01 6.81 10.73
C ASP A 227 15.24 6.16 11.37
N LEU A 228 15.24 4.83 11.41
CA LEU A 228 16.27 4.03 12.06
C LEU A 228 17.08 3.24 11.01
N PRO A 229 18.40 3.07 11.21
CA PRO A 229 19.27 2.41 10.23
C PRO A 229 18.98 0.92 10.04
N ASP A 230 18.28 0.29 10.97
CA ASP A 230 17.99 -1.14 11.01
C ASP A 230 16.57 -1.50 10.53
N LEU A 231 15.83 -0.54 9.99
CA LEU A 231 14.52 -0.81 9.36
C LEU A 231 14.69 -1.64 8.09
N ALA A 232 13.74 -2.55 7.83
CA ALA A 232 13.68 -3.26 6.56
C ALA A 232 13.20 -2.35 5.42
N ALA A 233 12.32 -1.38 5.73
CA ALA A 233 11.93 -0.30 4.82
C ALA A 233 11.23 0.82 5.60
N HIS A 234 11.46 2.06 5.19
CA HIS A 234 10.77 3.23 5.71
C HIS A 234 10.16 4.02 4.55
N GLY A 235 8.84 4.00 4.45
CA GLY A 235 8.13 4.53 3.29
C GLY A 235 7.03 5.51 3.61
N VAL A 236 6.51 6.12 2.56
CA VAL A 236 5.37 7.04 2.60
C VAL A 236 4.38 6.73 1.48
N ALA A 237 3.09 6.77 1.81
CA ALA A 237 1.99 6.76 0.87
C ALA A 237 1.18 8.05 1.04
N CYS A 238 1.25 8.95 0.05
CA CYS A 238 0.48 10.18 -0.03
C CYS A 238 -0.78 9.93 -0.88
N LEU A 239 -1.93 9.87 -0.23
CA LEU A 239 -3.26 9.64 -0.82
C LEU A 239 -3.96 10.99 -1.01
N GLY A 240 -3.39 11.82 -1.88
CA GLY A 240 -3.73 13.24 -1.97
C GLY A 240 -3.12 14.05 -0.83
N GLY A 241 -3.70 15.22 -0.54
CA GLY A 241 -3.26 16.06 0.57
C GLY A 241 -3.46 17.54 0.34
N GLY A 242 -3.43 18.30 1.44
CA GLY A 242 -3.42 19.75 1.41
C GLY A 242 -2.03 20.30 1.12
N GLU A 243 -1.90 21.61 1.27
CA GLU A 243 -0.68 22.36 1.01
C GLU A 243 0.53 21.87 1.84
N SER A 244 0.29 21.40 3.07
CA SER A 244 1.35 20.79 3.89
C SER A 244 1.97 19.57 3.24
N VAL A 245 1.20 18.76 2.51
CA VAL A 245 1.71 17.57 1.81
C VAL A 245 2.58 17.98 0.63
N VAL A 246 2.25 19.06 -0.08
CA VAL A 246 3.14 19.64 -1.10
C VAL A 246 4.49 19.96 -0.48
N LEU A 247 4.49 20.63 0.68
CA LEU A 247 5.71 20.98 1.39
C LEU A 247 6.47 19.74 1.92
N GLU A 248 5.79 18.71 2.43
CA GLU A 248 6.45 17.46 2.85
C GLU A 248 7.10 16.71 1.68
N LEU A 249 6.43 16.63 0.52
CA LEU A 249 7.03 16.06 -0.69
C LEU A 249 8.24 16.87 -1.13
N ALA A 250 8.12 18.20 -1.10
CA ALA A 250 9.16 19.12 -1.53
C ALA A 250 10.37 19.13 -0.58
N THR A 251 10.17 18.97 0.73
CA THR A 251 11.26 19.02 1.71
C THR A 251 11.88 17.65 2.00
N LYS A 252 11.10 16.57 1.89
CA LYS A 252 11.52 15.22 2.28
C LYS A 252 11.35 14.21 1.15
N TYR A 253 10.13 13.86 0.78
CA TYR A 253 9.89 12.56 0.14
C TYR A 253 10.24 12.49 -1.35
N LEU A 254 10.23 13.62 -2.06
CA LEU A 254 10.62 13.72 -3.47
C LEU A 254 11.77 14.72 -3.68
N ASN A 255 12.48 15.02 -2.61
CA ASN A 255 13.65 15.88 -2.65
C ASN A 255 14.93 15.05 -2.71
N SER A 256 15.73 15.24 -3.76
CA SER A 256 16.97 14.48 -3.96
C SER A 256 18.05 14.75 -2.90
N MET A 257 17.94 15.84 -2.15
CA MET A 257 18.89 16.24 -1.11
C MET A 257 18.47 15.80 0.30
N SER A 258 17.29 15.21 0.48
CA SER A 258 16.76 14.88 1.82
C SER A 258 17.33 13.58 2.42
N GLY A 259 18.03 12.80 1.60
CA GLY A 259 18.49 11.44 1.93
C GLY A 259 17.39 10.37 1.91
N PHE A 260 16.14 10.73 1.62
CA PHE A 260 15.05 9.77 1.53
C PHE A 260 15.11 8.98 0.21
N ASP A 261 14.96 7.66 0.29
CA ASP A 261 14.86 6.81 -0.90
C ASP A 261 13.47 6.93 -1.53
N ALA A 262 13.37 7.66 -2.64
CA ALA A 262 12.13 7.82 -3.41
C ALA A 262 11.54 6.49 -3.91
N SER A 263 12.31 5.38 -3.92
CA SER A 263 11.77 4.04 -4.18
C SER A 263 10.76 3.58 -3.11
N ASN A 264 10.78 4.20 -1.93
CA ASN A 264 9.86 4.00 -0.81
C ASN A 264 8.77 5.08 -0.71
N ALA A 265 8.55 5.90 -1.74
CA ALA A 265 7.39 6.79 -1.83
C ALA A 265 6.34 6.30 -2.84
N ALA A 266 5.07 6.48 -2.49
CA ALA A 266 3.95 6.49 -3.43
C ALA A 266 3.14 7.78 -3.26
N VAL A 267 2.91 8.49 -4.36
CA VAL A 267 2.12 9.72 -4.39
C VAL A 267 1.01 9.53 -5.40
N PHE A 268 -0.21 9.53 -4.87
CA PHE A 268 -1.43 9.49 -5.64
C PHE A 268 -2.04 10.90 -5.63
N PRO A 269 -2.34 11.49 -6.81
CA PRO A 269 -2.98 12.79 -6.90
C PRO A 269 -4.49 12.68 -6.62
N HIS A 270 -4.85 12.07 -5.49
CA HIS A 270 -6.24 12.00 -5.05
C HIS A 270 -6.76 13.42 -4.81
N SER A 271 -8.05 13.61 -5.03
CA SER A 271 -8.74 14.88 -4.87
C SER A 271 -10.04 14.67 -4.11
N ARG A 272 -10.49 15.71 -3.41
CA ARG A 272 -11.81 15.78 -2.78
C ARG A 272 -12.84 16.51 -3.64
N GLY A 273 -12.54 16.71 -4.93
CA GLY A 273 -13.42 17.38 -5.88
C GLY A 273 -13.52 18.88 -5.68
N ARG A 274 -12.52 19.50 -5.03
CA ARG A 274 -12.42 20.96 -4.89
C ARG A 274 -11.47 21.50 -5.95
N GLU A 275 -11.97 21.59 -7.17
CA GLU A 275 -11.20 22.12 -8.30
C GLU A 275 -10.67 23.53 -7.98
N GLY A 276 -9.39 23.77 -8.23
CA GLY A 276 -8.70 25.03 -7.94
C GLY A 276 -8.17 25.17 -6.50
N ALA A 277 -8.82 24.54 -5.52
CA ALA A 277 -8.38 24.62 -4.12
C ALA A 277 -7.45 23.47 -3.72
N ASP A 278 -7.76 22.23 -4.14
CA ASP A 278 -6.90 21.08 -3.88
C ASP A 278 -5.56 21.23 -4.65
N PRO A 279 -4.39 21.07 -4.00
CA PRO A 279 -3.12 21.15 -4.68
C PRO A 279 -2.96 20.08 -5.76
N ARG A 280 -2.33 20.45 -6.88
CA ARG A 280 -1.90 19.48 -7.90
C ARG A 280 -0.65 18.77 -7.39
N LEU A 281 -0.77 17.49 -7.07
CA LEU A 281 0.36 16.66 -6.68
C LEU A 281 0.88 15.86 -7.89
N PRO A 282 2.20 15.61 -7.97
CA PRO A 282 2.72 14.69 -8.97
C PRO A 282 2.22 13.26 -8.71
N GLN A 283 2.14 12.46 -9.75
CA GLN A 283 1.99 11.01 -9.58
C GLN A 283 3.37 10.37 -9.48
N HIS A 284 3.61 9.64 -8.40
CA HIS A 284 4.86 8.91 -8.20
C HIS A 284 4.57 7.52 -7.64
N LEU A 285 5.24 6.50 -8.15
CA LEU A 285 5.15 5.14 -7.62
C LEU A 285 6.55 4.55 -7.54
N GLY A 286 7.09 4.51 -6.33
CA GLY A 286 8.38 3.91 -6.01
C GLY A 286 8.37 2.39 -6.14
N ALA A 287 9.56 1.79 -6.22
CA ALA A 287 9.73 0.35 -6.41
C ALA A 287 9.04 -0.49 -5.32
N ALA A 288 9.00 -0.01 -4.08
CA ALA A 288 8.36 -0.70 -2.96
C ALA A 288 6.82 -0.82 -3.07
N PHE A 289 6.21 -0.13 -4.02
CA PHE A 289 4.76 -0.14 -4.26
C PHE A 289 4.37 -0.74 -5.61
N LYS A 290 5.35 -1.18 -6.41
CA LYS A 290 5.11 -1.82 -7.70
C LYS A 290 4.89 -3.31 -7.55
N VAL A 291 4.26 -3.90 -8.57
CA VAL A 291 4.21 -5.35 -8.79
C VAL A 291 5.59 -5.95 -8.59
N LEU A 292 5.68 -6.99 -7.76
CA LEU A 292 6.92 -7.74 -7.61
C LEU A 292 7.19 -8.51 -8.92
N VAL A 293 8.15 -8.02 -9.68
CA VAL A 293 8.64 -8.68 -10.89
C VAL A 293 9.90 -9.48 -10.52
N LEU A 294 9.76 -10.80 -10.48
CA LEU A 294 10.84 -11.71 -10.11
C LEU A 294 11.62 -12.09 -11.38
N ASN A 295 12.56 -11.24 -11.76
CA ASN A 295 13.35 -11.36 -12.99
C ASN A 295 14.86 -11.64 -12.76
N THR A 296 15.31 -11.75 -11.50
CA THR A 296 16.68 -12.14 -11.15
C THR A 296 16.69 -13.45 -10.35
N ALA A 297 17.78 -14.21 -10.40
CA ALA A 297 17.91 -15.43 -9.60
C ALA A 297 17.78 -15.17 -8.08
N PRO A 298 18.49 -14.17 -7.48
CA PRO A 298 18.37 -13.92 -6.04
C PRO A 298 16.96 -13.52 -5.59
N ALA A 299 16.24 -12.72 -6.38
CA ALA A 299 14.85 -12.36 -6.07
C ALA A 299 13.94 -13.59 -6.14
N ARG A 300 14.15 -14.48 -7.12
CA ARG A 300 13.42 -15.75 -7.24
C ARG A 300 13.70 -16.67 -6.07
N ASP A 301 14.96 -16.78 -5.63
CA ASP A 301 15.34 -17.66 -4.53
C ASP A 301 14.83 -17.15 -3.17
N HIS A 302 14.88 -15.84 -2.94
CA HIS A 302 14.27 -15.22 -1.75
C HIS A 302 12.76 -15.42 -1.73
N PHE A 303 12.10 -15.22 -2.87
CA PHE A 303 10.67 -15.49 -3.00
C PHE A 303 10.33 -16.96 -2.75
N ARG A 304 11.11 -17.90 -3.31
CA ARG A 304 10.96 -19.35 -3.07
C ARG A 304 11.09 -19.71 -1.60
N ALA A 305 12.07 -19.16 -0.89
CA ALA A 305 12.19 -19.37 0.55
C ALA A 305 10.94 -18.89 1.32
N GLY A 306 10.32 -17.80 0.87
CA GLY A 306 9.06 -17.28 1.43
C GLY A 306 7.81 -18.08 1.12
N LEU A 307 7.88 -19.02 0.16
CA LEU A 307 6.79 -19.96 -0.16
C LEU A 307 6.77 -21.18 0.76
N ALA A 308 7.80 -21.40 1.58
CA ALA A 308 7.84 -22.53 2.50
C ALA A 308 6.62 -22.54 3.44
N GLY A 309 5.92 -23.67 3.49
CA GLY A 309 4.71 -23.85 4.30
C GLY A 309 3.46 -23.15 3.76
N LYS A 310 3.48 -22.64 2.52
CA LYS A 310 2.33 -22.04 1.84
C LYS A 310 1.66 -23.05 0.92
N ARG A 311 0.34 -22.95 0.75
CA ARG A 311 -0.44 -23.74 -0.20
C ARG A 311 -0.43 -23.06 -1.55
N LEU A 312 0.19 -23.69 -2.54
CA LEU A 312 0.19 -23.23 -3.91
C LEU A 312 -0.79 -24.10 -4.72
N LEU A 313 -1.72 -23.47 -5.43
CA LEU A 313 -2.55 -24.15 -6.40
C LEU A 313 -2.19 -23.67 -7.80
N HIS A 314 -1.70 -24.59 -8.63
CA HIS A 314 -1.44 -24.32 -10.04
C HIS A 314 -2.72 -24.52 -10.85
N VAL A 315 -3.20 -23.44 -11.46
CA VAL A 315 -4.32 -23.43 -12.39
C VAL A 315 -3.75 -23.43 -13.80
N LYS A 316 -3.69 -24.61 -14.41
CA LYS A 316 -3.24 -24.76 -15.79
C LYS A 316 -4.39 -24.47 -16.74
N ASN A 317 -4.17 -23.58 -17.68
CA ASN A 317 -5.16 -23.31 -18.72
C ASN A 317 -4.81 -24.13 -19.97
N SER A 318 -5.64 -25.10 -20.35
CA SER A 318 -5.41 -25.95 -21.52
C SER A 318 -5.88 -25.31 -22.86
N GLY A 319 -6.27 -24.03 -22.85
CA GLY A 319 -6.55 -23.26 -24.07
C GLY A 319 -7.88 -23.56 -24.75
N ARG A 320 -8.70 -24.47 -24.21
CA ARG A 320 -10.13 -24.54 -24.53
C ARG A 320 -10.88 -23.67 -23.52
N GLY A 321 -10.87 -22.37 -23.80
CA GLY A 321 -11.58 -21.39 -22.99
C GLY A 321 -13.07 -21.75 -22.91
N PHE A 322 -13.66 -21.52 -21.75
CA PHE A 322 -15.07 -21.17 -21.68
C PHE A 322 -15.24 -19.95 -22.59
N GLU A 323 -15.78 -20.13 -23.80
CA GLU A 323 -16.05 -19.04 -24.74
C GLU A 323 -17.21 -18.20 -24.17
N VAL A 324 -16.88 -17.30 -23.25
CA VAL A 324 -17.84 -16.35 -22.69
C VAL A 324 -17.58 -15.00 -23.34
N ALA A 325 -18.01 -14.89 -24.60
CA ALA A 325 -18.28 -13.60 -25.21
C ALA A 325 -19.76 -13.54 -25.58
N GLY A 326 -20.62 -13.40 -24.57
CA GLY A 326 -22.03 -12.98 -24.74
C GLY A 326 -23.12 -14.04 -24.61
N SER A 327 -22.79 -15.33 -24.55
CA SER A 327 -23.74 -16.42 -24.28
C SER A 327 -23.64 -16.92 -22.83
N ALA A 328 -24.78 -17.27 -22.24
CA ALA A 328 -24.80 -17.96 -20.94
C ALA A 328 -24.05 -19.31 -21.05
N PRO A 329 -23.28 -19.71 -20.02
CA PRO A 329 -22.60 -21.00 -20.05
C PRO A 329 -23.62 -22.13 -20.22
N THR A 330 -23.24 -23.15 -20.99
CA THR A 330 -24.01 -24.40 -21.05
C THR A 330 -24.12 -25.01 -19.65
N GLU A 331 -25.11 -25.87 -19.44
CA GLU A 331 -25.31 -26.53 -18.14
C GLU A 331 -24.08 -27.33 -17.69
N LEU A 332 -23.38 -27.95 -18.65
CA LEU A 332 -22.14 -28.67 -18.42
C LEU A 332 -21.00 -27.74 -17.97
N GLU A 333 -20.82 -26.60 -18.65
CA GLU A 333 -19.82 -25.60 -18.27
C GLU A 333 -20.11 -25.02 -16.89
N ALA A 334 -21.37 -24.68 -16.59
CA ALA A 334 -21.78 -24.18 -15.28
C ALA A 334 -21.57 -25.22 -14.16
N LYS A 335 -21.75 -26.51 -14.45
CA LYS A 335 -21.43 -27.60 -13.52
C LYS A 335 -19.92 -27.68 -13.26
N GLN A 336 -19.11 -27.72 -14.31
CA GLN A 336 -17.64 -27.78 -14.20
C GLN A 336 -17.07 -26.56 -13.46
N GLN A 337 -17.62 -25.37 -13.74
CA GLN A 337 -17.29 -24.14 -13.02
C GLN A 337 -17.55 -24.29 -11.51
N ARG A 338 -18.74 -24.74 -11.10
CA ARG A 338 -19.06 -24.95 -9.69
C ARG A 338 -18.15 -25.98 -9.03
N GLU A 339 -17.90 -27.11 -9.67
CA GLU A 339 -17.01 -28.15 -9.15
C GLU A 339 -15.57 -27.64 -8.98
N THR A 340 -15.08 -26.87 -9.96
CA THR A 340 -13.76 -26.23 -9.89
C THR A 340 -13.68 -25.24 -8.73
N LEU A 341 -14.69 -24.38 -8.58
CA LEU A 341 -14.74 -23.42 -7.48
C LEU A 341 -14.77 -24.12 -6.12
N VAL A 342 -15.55 -25.19 -5.98
CA VAL A 342 -15.60 -26.01 -4.77
C VAL A 342 -14.23 -26.62 -4.47
N ALA A 343 -13.56 -27.20 -5.48
CA ALA A 343 -12.23 -27.77 -5.31
C ALA A 343 -11.19 -26.73 -4.87
N VAL A 344 -11.14 -25.57 -5.55
CA VAL A 344 -10.22 -24.46 -5.21
C VAL A 344 -10.50 -23.95 -3.79
N THR A 345 -11.77 -23.83 -3.41
CA THR A 345 -12.16 -23.34 -2.09
C THR A 345 -11.83 -24.32 -0.98
N SER A 346 -12.02 -25.62 -1.24
CA SER A 346 -11.70 -26.68 -0.30
C SER A 346 -10.19 -26.79 -0.08
N PHE A 347 -9.40 -26.55 -1.13
CA PHE A 347 -7.94 -26.49 -1.04
C PHE A 347 -7.46 -25.27 -0.25
N GLY A 348 -8.10 -24.11 -0.45
CA GLY A 348 -7.80 -22.85 0.23
C GLY A 348 -6.41 -22.30 -0.08
N PRO A 349 -6.01 -22.11 -1.34
CA PRO A 349 -4.63 -21.73 -1.68
C PRO A 349 -4.21 -20.38 -1.07
N ASP A 350 -2.98 -20.32 -0.55
CA ASP A 350 -2.29 -19.05 -0.25
C ASP A 350 -1.86 -18.33 -1.54
N TYR A 351 -1.50 -19.11 -2.58
CA TYR A 351 -1.12 -18.61 -3.89
C TYR A 351 -1.84 -19.38 -5.00
N LEU A 352 -2.41 -18.65 -5.96
CA LEU A 352 -2.86 -19.19 -7.23
C LEU A 352 -1.79 -18.92 -8.29
N VAL A 353 -1.15 -19.99 -8.77
CA VAL A 353 -0.15 -19.94 -9.84
C VAL A 353 -0.85 -20.18 -11.17
N PHE A 354 -0.49 -19.41 -12.21
CA PHE A 354 -1.00 -19.65 -13.57
C PHE A 354 0.08 -19.37 -14.61
N ASP A 355 0.10 -20.20 -15.65
CA ASP A 355 1.04 -20.16 -16.77
C ASP A 355 0.44 -19.58 -18.08
N GLY A 356 -0.88 -19.38 -18.09
CA GLY A 356 -1.66 -18.87 -19.21
C GLY A 356 -1.85 -17.35 -19.26
N ASN A 357 -2.72 -16.89 -20.15
CA ASN A 357 -3.13 -15.50 -20.23
C ASN A 357 -4.21 -15.22 -19.15
N PRO A 358 -3.96 -14.36 -18.14
CA PRO A 358 -4.94 -14.09 -17.08
C PRO A 358 -6.18 -13.37 -17.59
N TRP A 359 -6.16 -12.89 -18.83
CA TRP A 359 -7.28 -12.21 -19.48
C TRP A 359 -8.24 -13.16 -20.18
N GLU A 360 -8.01 -14.46 -20.12
CA GLU A 360 -8.95 -15.43 -20.67
C GLU A 360 -10.22 -15.52 -19.80
N PRO A 361 -11.43 -15.44 -20.39
CA PRO A 361 -12.68 -15.33 -19.63
C PRO A 361 -12.87 -16.40 -18.55
N GLY A 362 -12.49 -17.64 -18.82
CA GLY A 362 -12.59 -18.75 -17.86
C GLY A 362 -11.72 -18.55 -16.63
N PHE A 363 -10.48 -18.07 -16.81
CA PHE A 363 -9.59 -17.77 -15.69
C PHE A 363 -10.09 -16.55 -14.91
N GLN A 364 -10.53 -15.51 -15.63
CA GLN A 364 -11.09 -14.33 -14.98
C GLN A 364 -12.29 -14.66 -14.11
N TRP A 365 -13.17 -15.50 -14.64
CA TRP A 365 -14.31 -16.02 -13.91
C TRP A 365 -13.86 -16.77 -12.66
N LEU A 366 -12.91 -17.71 -12.77
CA LEU A 366 -12.48 -18.51 -11.63
C LEU A 366 -11.87 -17.65 -10.52
N VAL A 367 -10.95 -16.74 -10.87
CA VAL A 367 -10.32 -15.85 -9.89
C VAL A 367 -11.36 -14.93 -9.25
N ARG A 368 -12.26 -14.33 -10.03
CA ARG A 368 -13.32 -13.47 -9.49
C ARG A 368 -14.26 -14.25 -8.58
N ALA A 369 -14.74 -15.42 -9.03
CA ALA A 369 -15.63 -16.27 -8.25
C ALA A 369 -14.98 -16.75 -6.95
N PHE A 370 -13.71 -17.13 -6.99
CA PHE A 370 -12.96 -17.51 -5.81
C PHE A 370 -12.76 -16.34 -4.84
N VAL A 371 -12.35 -15.17 -5.35
CA VAL A 371 -12.18 -13.94 -4.56
C VAL A 371 -13.49 -13.50 -3.93
N ASP A 372 -14.60 -13.53 -4.67
CA ASP A 372 -15.92 -13.15 -4.17
C ASP A 372 -16.40 -14.12 -3.09
N LEU A 373 -16.16 -15.42 -3.28
CA LEU A 373 -16.48 -16.44 -2.26
C LEU A 373 -15.62 -16.29 -1.00
N GLN A 374 -14.31 -16.02 -1.14
CA GLN A 374 -13.43 -15.74 0.00
C GLN A 374 -13.89 -14.47 0.74
N ARG A 375 -14.29 -13.42 0.02
CA ARG A 375 -14.88 -12.20 0.62
C ARG A 375 -16.16 -12.49 1.40
N GLN A 376 -17.06 -13.27 0.83
CA GLN A 376 -18.34 -13.63 1.48
C GLN A 376 -18.14 -14.50 2.72
N SER A 377 -17.17 -15.41 2.68
CA SER A 377 -16.84 -16.32 3.79
C SER A 377 -15.88 -15.70 4.82
N GLY A 378 -15.29 -14.54 4.54
CA GLY A 378 -14.26 -13.91 5.38
C GLY A 378 -12.94 -14.68 5.39
N GLY A 379 -12.69 -15.49 4.35
CA GLY A 379 -11.46 -16.26 4.18
C GLY A 379 -10.36 -15.50 3.44
N PRO A 380 -9.10 -15.96 3.55
CA PRO A 380 -7.94 -15.27 3.00
C PRO A 380 -7.99 -15.13 1.47
N LEU A 381 -7.66 -13.94 0.96
CA LEU A 381 -7.48 -13.76 -0.48
C LEU A 381 -6.14 -14.35 -0.91
N PRO A 382 -6.08 -15.07 -2.03
CA PRO A 382 -4.85 -15.61 -2.54
C PRO A 382 -3.97 -14.50 -3.11
N HIS A 383 -2.67 -14.74 -3.14
CA HIS A 383 -1.77 -14.02 -4.04
C HIS A 383 -1.81 -14.66 -5.43
N LEU A 384 -1.79 -13.84 -6.48
CA LEU A 384 -1.75 -14.32 -7.86
C LEU A 384 -0.30 -14.37 -8.33
N ILE A 385 0.19 -15.54 -8.75
CA ILE A 385 1.51 -15.69 -9.38
C ILE A 385 1.31 -15.94 -10.87
N TRP A 386 1.68 -14.97 -11.69
CA TRP A 386 1.75 -15.12 -13.13
C TRP A 386 3.12 -15.70 -13.52
N ALA A 387 3.18 -17.01 -13.72
CA ALA A 387 4.38 -17.74 -14.13
C ALA A 387 4.50 -17.74 -15.66
N LYS A 388 5.37 -16.92 -16.24
CA LYS A 388 5.56 -16.91 -17.71
C LYS A 388 6.90 -17.49 -18.12
N GLY A 389 6.85 -18.51 -18.98
CA GLY A 389 7.99 -19.01 -19.73
C GLY A 389 8.54 -17.97 -20.70
N VAL A 390 9.83 -17.68 -20.58
CA VAL A 390 10.58 -16.79 -21.47
C VAL A 390 11.92 -17.42 -21.83
N ALA A 391 12.32 -17.30 -23.10
CA ALA A 391 13.66 -17.70 -23.52
C ALA A 391 14.69 -16.73 -22.90
N MET A 392 15.55 -17.22 -22.02
CA MET A 392 16.62 -16.41 -21.44
C MET A 392 17.82 -16.37 -22.38
N SER A 393 18.44 -15.19 -22.49
CA SER A 393 19.71 -15.06 -23.21
C SER A 393 20.82 -15.80 -22.46
N ALA A 394 21.75 -16.42 -23.19
CA ALA A 394 22.85 -17.22 -22.63
C ALA A 394 23.76 -16.46 -21.65
N SER A 395 23.69 -15.12 -21.62
CA SER A 395 24.48 -14.26 -20.72
C SER A 395 23.83 -14.01 -19.36
N GLY A 396 22.76 -14.74 -18.99
CA GLY A 396 22.06 -14.54 -17.71
C GLY A 396 21.35 -13.18 -17.59
N GLY A 397 21.20 -12.47 -18.72
CA GLY A 397 20.56 -11.17 -18.82
C GLY A 397 19.03 -11.24 -18.84
N VAL A 398 18.41 -10.15 -18.39
CA VAL A 398 16.97 -9.99 -18.19
C VAL A 398 16.15 -10.47 -19.41
N PRO A 399 15.14 -11.32 -19.23
CA PRO A 399 14.48 -12.04 -20.33
C PRO A 399 13.52 -11.17 -21.16
N GLY A 400 13.39 -11.49 -22.46
CA GLY A 400 12.32 -11.03 -23.35
C GLY A 400 12.39 -9.57 -23.82
N ASP A 401 11.70 -9.28 -24.94
CA ASP A 401 11.48 -7.92 -25.46
C ASP A 401 10.98 -7.00 -24.32
N ALA A 402 11.67 -5.88 -24.12
CA ALA A 402 11.29 -4.88 -23.13
C ALA A 402 9.83 -4.41 -23.32
N GLY A 403 9.35 -4.41 -24.56
CA GLY A 403 7.96 -4.12 -24.91
C GLY A 403 6.97 -5.10 -24.29
N GLU A 404 7.23 -6.41 -24.38
CA GLU A 404 6.36 -7.44 -23.79
C GLU A 404 6.35 -7.34 -22.26
N ARG A 405 7.49 -7.15 -21.61
CA ARG A 405 7.56 -6.97 -20.16
C ARG A 405 6.75 -5.77 -19.69
N SER A 406 6.93 -4.61 -20.34
CA SER A 406 6.17 -3.39 -20.02
C SER A 406 4.66 -3.61 -20.18
N LYS A 407 4.24 -4.25 -21.29
CA LYS A 407 2.82 -4.59 -21.52
C LYS A 407 2.25 -5.47 -20.41
N ARG A 408 3.01 -6.45 -19.94
CA ARG A 408 2.56 -7.42 -18.92
C ARG A 408 2.49 -6.81 -17.52
N VAL A 409 3.44 -5.94 -17.17
CA VAL A 409 3.38 -5.16 -15.93
C VAL A 409 2.13 -4.28 -15.92
N LYS A 410 1.87 -3.54 -17.00
CA LYS A 410 0.65 -2.72 -17.13
C LYS A 410 -0.63 -3.54 -16.99
N GLN A 411 -0.64 -4.74 -17.58
CA GLN A 411 -1.74 -5.68 -17.41
C GLN A 411 -1.91 -6.09 -15.95
N ALA A 412 -0.84 -6.53 -15.27
CA ALA A 412 -0.91 -6.90 -13.85
C ALA A 412 -1.38 -5.73 -12.98
N GLU A 413 -0.89 -4.51 -13.22
CA GLU A 413 -1.34 -3.28 -12.56
C GLU A 413 -2.85 -3.04 -12.75
N GLN A 414 -3.34 -3.15 -13.99
CA GLN A 414 -4.76 -3.06 -14.29
C GLN A 414 -5.58 -4.14 -13.53
N TRP A 415 -5.09 -5.39 -13.49
CA TRP A 415 -5.75 -6.47 -12.77
C TRP A 415 -5.87 -6.15 -11.27
N MET A 416 -4.79 -5.68 -10.66
CA MET A 416 -4.78 -5.32 -9.24
C MET A 416 -5.75 -4.18 -8.96
N GLN A 417 -5.88 -3.21 -9.86
CA GLN A 417 -6.85 -2.11 -9.72
C GLN A 417 -8.30 -2.59 -9.81
N GLU A 418 -8.60 -3.53 -10.70
CA GLU A 418 -9.95 -4.07 -10.91
C GLU A 418 -10.36 -5.07 -9.82
N SER A 419 -9.44 -5.95 -9.42
CA SER A 419 -9.74 -7.08 -8.52
C SER A 419 -9.36 -6.82 -7.06
N ALA A 420 -8.46 -5.87 -6.79
CA ALA A 420 -7.77 -5.67 -5.51
C ALA A 420 -7.00 -6.92 -5.03
N VAL A 421 -6.59 -7.80 -5.95
CA VAL A 421 -5.77 -8.98 -5.64
C VAL A 421 -4.32 -8.72 -6.07
N PRO A 422 -3.33 -8.85 -5.16
CA PRO A 422 -1.92 -8.70 -5.50
C PRO A 422 -1.48 -9.69 -6.59
N VAL A 423 -0.79 -9.17 -7.61
CA VAL A 423 -0.18 -9.98 -8.67
C VAL A 423 1.33 -9.96 -8.52
N ILE A 424 1.96 -11.12 -8.67
CA ILE A 424 3.41 -11.34 -8.74
C ILE A 424 3.71 -11.84 -10.14
N ILE A 425 4.61 -11.18 -10.87
CA ILE A 425 5.04 -11.68 -12.18
C ILE A 425 6.32 -12.49 -11.97
N TYR A 426 6.23 -13.79 -12.22
CA TYR A 426 7.34 -14.74 -12.09
C TYR A 426 7.83 -15.14 -13.48
N TRP A 427 8.99 -14.63 -13.88
CA TRP A 427 9.60 -14.97 -15.16
C TRP A 427 10.40 -16.27 -15.01
N ILE A 428 10.02 -17.31 -15.75
CA ILE A 428 10.68 -18.61 -15.76
C ILE A 428 11.48 -18.74 -17.04
N ASP A 429 12.74 -19.12 -16.92
CA ASP A 429 13.52 -19.53 -18.07
C ASP A 429 12.87 -20.77 -18.70
N ASN A 430 12.61 -20.75 -20.01
CA ASN A 430 12.10 -21.90 -20.74
C ASN A 430 12.92 -23.19 -20.45
N ALA A 431 14.24 -23.07 -20.26
CA ALA A 431 15.09 -24.21 -19.90
C ALA A 431 14.86 -24.73 -18.47
N GLN A 432 14.33 -23.87 -17.58
CA GLN A 432 14.00 -24.19 -16.19
C GLN A 432 12.52 -24.47 -15.97
N ILE A 433 11.64 -24.37 -16.99
CA ILE A 433 10.20 -24.59 -16.82
C ILE A 433 9.95 -25.99 -16.30
N SER A 434 10.52 -27.04 -16.91
CA SER A 434 10.35 -28.40 -16.41
C SER A 434 10.83 -28.54 -14.97
N ALA A 435 12.06 -28.16 -14.65
CA ALA A 435 12.59 -28.27 -13.29
C ALA A 435 11.87 -27.40 -12.24
N THR A 436 11.37 -26.22 -12.63
CA THR A 436 10.62 -25.33 -11.73
C THR A 436 9.19 -25.80 -11.53
N MET A 437 8.57 -26.37 -12.57
CA MET A 437 7.26 -27.00 -12.45
C MET A 437 7.34 -28.30 -11.65
N ASP A 438 8.39 -29.10 -11.84
CA ASP A 438 8.69 -30.28 -11.03
C ASP A 438 8.97 -29.90 -9.56
N PHE A 439 9.63 -28.76 -9.30
CA PHE A 439 9.85 -28.22 -7.95
C PHE A 439 8.56 -27.68 -7.30
N LEU A 440 7.75 -26.91 -8.04
CA LEU A 440 6.42 -26.47 -7.59
C LEU A 440 5.48 -27.66 -7.32
N GLN A 441 5.75 -28.82 -7.94
CA GLN A 441 5.08 -30.09 -7.68
C GLN A 441 5.73 -30.92 -6.55
N GLY A 442 7.00 -30.67 -6.21
CA GLY A 442 7.83 -31.57 -5.41
C GLY A 442 7.97 -31.23 -3.92
N GLU A 443 7.79 -29.98 -3.50
CA GLU A 443 8.00 -29.58 -2.09
C GLU A 443 6.72 -29.29 -1.28
N ALA A 444 5.55 -29.62 -1.81
CA ALA A 444 4.31 -29.61 -1.05
C ALA A 444 3.40 -30.73 -1.55
N LEU A 445 3.25 -31.82 -0.78
CA LEU A 445 1.99 -32.49 -0.46
C LEU A 445 2.22 -33.86 0.19
N ASP A 446 1.62 -34.08 1.36
CA ASP A 446 1.06 -35.40 1.66
C ASP A 446 0.04 -35.72 0.56
N LEU A 447 0.38 -36.72 -0.24
CA LEU A 447 -0.39 -37.18 -1.39
C LEU A 447 -1.61 -37.97 -0.90
N LEU A 448 -2.80 -37.38 -0.98
CA LEU A 448 -4.06 -38.12 -0.89
C LEU A 448 -4.30 -38.81 -2.22
N ASP A 449 -4.20 -40.15 -2.20
CA ASP A 449 -4.52 -41.03 -3.32
C ASP A 449 -6.06 -41.18 -3.43
N VAL A 450 -6.68 -40.14 -3.95
CA VAL A 450 -8.03 -40.15 -4.52
C VAL A 450 -7.82 -39.66 -5.94
N GLY A 451 -8.42 -40.30 -6.95
CA GLY A 451 -8.21 -40.01 -8.37
C GLY A 451 -8.58 -38.59 -8.83
N LEU A 452 -7.88 -37.57 -8.34
CA LEU A 452 -7.94 -36.16 -8.67
C LEU A 452 -6.53 -35.59 -8.47
N ARG A 453 -5.76 -35.63 -9.54
CA ARG A 453 -4.48 -34.93 -9.68
C ARG A 453 -4.73 -33.44 -9.41
N GLY A 454 -3.99 -32.83 -8.48
CA GLY A 454 -4.07 -31.40 -8.16
C GLY A 454 -3.46 -30.47 -9.20
N ALA A 455 -3.77 -30.70 -10.47
CA ALA A 455 -3.71 -29.73 -11.55
C ALA A 455 -5.12 -29.72 -12.15
N VAL A 456 -5.83 -28.59 -12.10
CA VAL A 456 -7.07 -28.47 -12.86
C VAL A 456 -6.67 -28.42 -14.33
N CYS A 457 -6.75 -29.57 -14.99
CA CYS A 457 -6.43 -29.73 -16.40
C CYS A 457 -7.76 -29.98 -17.11
N PHE A 458 -8.15 -29.07 -18.01
CA PHE A 458 -9.38 -29.25 -18.80
C PHE A 458 -9.06 -30.18 -19.97
N GLU A 459 -9.27 -31.48 -19.80
CA GLU A 459 -9.27 -32.49 -20.86
C GLU A 459 -10.59 -33.28 -20.83
N GLY A 460 -11.11 -33.64 -22.01
CA GLY A 460 -12.53 -33.91 -22.25
C GLY A 460 -13.12 -35.29 -21.86
N GLU A 461 -14.45 -35.32 -22.03
CA GLU A 461 -15.46 -36.38 -22.18
C GLU A 461 -15.54 -37.66 -21.31
N GLU A 462 -14.57 -38.06 -20.49
CA GLU A 462 -14.77 -39.23 -19.61
C GLU A 462 -14.32 -39.00 -18.16
N SER A 463 -15.28 -38.57 -17.32
CA SER A 463 -15.13 -38.56 -15.86
C SER A 463 -16.14 -39.51 -15.23
N ALA A 464 -15.76 -40.77 -15.03
CA ALA A 464 -16.47 -41.70 -14.16
C ALA A 464 -15.95 -41.57 -12.72
N VAL A 465 -16.84 -41.23 -11.78
CA VAL A 465 -16.53 -41.11 -10.35
C VAL A 465 -16.76 -42.45 -9.67
N ALA A 466 -15.69 -43.08 -9.18
CA ALA A 466 -15.77 -44.16 -8.19
C ALA A 466 -15.01 -43.72 -6.93
N LEU A 467 -15.75 -43.55 -5.83
CA LEU A 467 -15.23 -43.26 -4.50
C LEU A 467 -15.08 -44.58 -3.74
N GLU A 468 -13.85 -44.98 -3.42
CA GLU A 468 -13.61 -45.97 -2.37
C GLU A 468 -12.72 -45.33 -1.29
N LEU A 469 -13.32 -45.11 -0.13
CA LEU A 469 -12.64 -44.62 1.07
C LEU A 469 -11.85 -45.78 1.68
N SER A 470 -10.52 -45.68 1.71
CA SER A 470 -9.74 -46.42 2.70
C SER A 470 -8.94 -45.43 3.54
N ALA A 471 -9.24 -45.43 4.83
CA ALA A 471 -8.51 -44.70 5.85
C ALA A 471 -7.19 -45.41 6.16
N LYS A 472 -6.11 -44.63 6.30
CA LYS A 472 -5.05 -44.88 7.27
C LYS A 472 -4.60 -43.58 7.89
#